data_AF-A0A7T5UMT7-F1
#
_entry.id   AF-A0A7T5UMT7-F1
#
_cell.length_a   1.000
_cell.length_b   1.000
_cell.length_c   1.000
_cell.angle_alpha   90.00
_cell.angle_beta   90.00
_cell.angle_gamma   90.00
#
_symmetry.space_group_name_H-M   'P 1'
#
loop_
_entity.id
_entity.type
_entity.pdbx_description
1 polymer ?
#
loop_
_entity_poly.entity_id
_entity_poly.type
_entity_poly.pdbx_seq_one_letter_code
_entity_poly.pdbx_strand_id
1 'polypeptide(L)'
;MEIQDVKTKLVLAAILLVAVAAGAWYWFAGRPKPIKTPEDIVEAVTNPNLEVPSNPVQNKVPELNPIDRANPFKDAYKNPFAE
;
A
#
# COMPACT_ATOMS: atom_id res chain seq x y z
N MET A 1 -54.30 -12.21 7.47
CA MET A 1 -53.28 -11.28 6.95
C MET A 1 -51.92 -11.53 7.62
N GLU A 2 -51.52 -12.80 7.83
CA GLU A 2 -50.26 -13.14 8.54
C GLU A 2 -49.14 -13.62 7.60
N ILE A 3 -49.49 -14.19 6.45
CA ILE A 3 -48.53 -14.79 5.50
C ILE A 3 -47.56 -13.74 4.93
N GLN A 4 -48.02 -12.49 4.79
CA GLN A 4 -47.18 -11.38 4.34
C GLN A 4 -46.09 -11.06 5.36
N ASP A 5 -46.41 -11.12 6.66
CA ASP A 5 -45.48 -10.78 7.74
C ASP A 5 -44.39 -11.87 7.91
N VAL A 6 -44.76 -13.15 7.74
CA VAL A 6 -43.79 -14.27 7.75
C VAL A 6 -42.82 -14.18 6.58
N LYS A 7 -43.29 -13.85 5.37
CA LYS A 7 -42.42 -13.68 4.19
C LYS A 7 -41.49 -12.48 4.35
N THR A 8 -42.00 -11.35 4.84
CA THR A 8 -41.20 -10.15 5.11
C THR A 8 -40.13 -10.40 6.18
N LYS A 9 -40.47 -11.13 7.25
CA LYS A 9 -39.52 -11.58 8.29
C LYS A 9 -38.46 -12.53 7.71
N LEU A 10 -38.84 -13.44 6.83
CA LEU A 10 -37.91 -14.35 6.15
C LEU A 10 -36.93 -13.59 5.24
N VAL A 11 -37.41 -12.60 4.51
CA VAL A 11 -36.57 -11.74 3.64
C VAL A 11 -35.61 -10.91 4.49
N LEU A 12 -36.10 -10.29 5.57
CA LEU A 12 -35.25 -9.55 6.52
C LEU A 12 -34.19 -10.44 7.16
N ALA A 13 -34.56 -11.65 7.59
CA ALA A 13 -33.63 -12.61 8.15
C ALA A 13 -32.55 -13.03 7.14
N ALA A 14 -32.93 -13.25 5.88
CA ALA A 14 -31.98 -13.59 4.82
C ALA A 14 -31.01 -12.44 4.54
N ILE A 15 -31.49 -11.20 4.46
CA ILE A 15 -30.64 -10.01 4.28
C ILE A 15 -29.67 -9.87 5.45
N LEU A 16 -30.15 -10.05 6.69
CA LEU A 16 -29.30 -9.97 7.88
C LEU A 16 -28.21 -11.04 7.86
N LEU A 17 -28.54 -12.26 7.45
CA LEU A 17 -27.60 -13.38 7.35
C LEU A 17 -26.52 -13.11 6.29
N VAL A 18 -26.90 -12.56 5.13
CA VAL A 18 -25.95 -12.14 4.09
C VAL A 18 -25.05 -11.01 4.59
N ALA A 19 -25.59 -10.03 5.29
CA ALA A 19 -24.81 -8.93 5.85
C ALA A 19 -23.78 -9.41 6.89
N VAL A 20 -24.18 -10.35 7.77
CA VAL A 20 -23.29 -10.98 8.74
C VAL A 20 -22.20 -11.81 8.05
N ALA A 21 -22.57 -12.58 7.02
CA ALA A 21 -21.61 -13.38 6.25
C ALA A 21 -20.60 -12.49 5.50
N ALA A 22 -21.05 -11.39 4.89
CA ALA A 22 -20.19 -10.42 4.22
C ALA A 22 -19.26 -9.70 5.21
N GLY A 23 -19.78 -9.29 6.37
CA GLY A 23 -18.98 -8.67 7.43
C GLY A 23 -17.93 -9.62 7.99
N ALA A 24 -18.30 -10.89 8.23
CA ALA A 24 -17.35 -11.93 8.63
C ALA A 24 -16.29 -12.15 7.56
N TRP A 25 -16.67 -12.29 6.28
CA TRP A 25 -15.72 -12.44 5.19
C TRP A 25 -14.73 -11.27 5.16
N TYR A 26 -15.21 -10.02 5.15
CA TYR A 26 -14.36 -8.84 5.12
C TYR A 26 -13.36 -8.83 6.28
N TRP A 27 -13.82 -9.17 7.48
CA TRP A 27 -12.99 -9.21 8.68
C TRP A 27 -11.92 -10.30 8.68
N PHE A 28 -12.20 -11.46 8.06
CA PHE A 28 -11.27 -12.58 7.98
C PHE A 28 -10.37 -12.55 6.73
N ALA A 29 -10.81 -11.94 5.63
CA ALA A 29 -10.05 -11.88 4.38
C ALA A 29 -8.78 -11.00 4.48
N GLY A 30 -8.80 -9.97 5.33
CA GLY A 30 -7.63 -9.10 5.55
C GLY A 30 -6.62 -9.65 6.57
N ARG A 31 -6.88 -10.80 7.19
CA ARG A 31 -5.97 -11.34 8.22
C ARG A 31 -4.84 -12.13 7.56
N PRO A 32 -3.57 -11.86 7.90
CA PRO A 32 -2.46 -12.67 7.42
C PRO A 32 -2.68 -14.11 7.86
N LYS A 33 -2.49 -15.07 6.94
CA LYS A 33 -2.60 -16.50 7.26
C LYS A 33 -1.62 -16.80 8.40
N PRO A 34 -2.04 -17.54 9.44
CA PRO A 34 -1.12 -17.96 10.49
C PRO A 34 -0.04 -18.84 9.85
N ILE A 35 1.23 -18.51 10.14
CA ILE A 35 2.39 -19.27 9.71
C ILE A 35 2.35 -20.62 10.45
N LYS A 36 2.10 -21.71 9.73
CA LYS A 36 1.99 -23.06 10.31
C LYS A 36 3.16 -23.95 9.95
N THR A 37 3.88 -23.61 8.88
CA THR A 37 4.95 -24.43 8.31
C THR A 37 6.21 -23.61 8.04
N PRO A 38 7.39 -24.25 7.94
CA PRO A 38 8.63 -23.58 7.53
C PRO A 38 8.52 -22.92 6.15
N GLU A 39 7.75 -23.50 5.24
CA GLU A 39 7.49 -22.94 3.91
C GLU A 39 6.74 -21.60 3.98
N ASP A 40 5.80 -21.43 4.92
CA ASP A 40 5.09 -20.17 5.16
C ASP A 40 6.04 -19.04 5.62
N ILE A 41 7.12 -19.39 6.33
CA ILE A 41 8.14 -18.42 6.77
C ILE A 41 8.93 -17.93 5.56
N VAL A 42 9.32 -18.85 4.66
CA VAL A 42 10.06 -18.49 3.45
C VAL A 42 9.21 -17.59 2.57
N GLU A 43 7.92 -17.89 2.37
CA GLU A 43 7.00 -17.07 1.57
C GLU A 43 6.81 -15.67 2.19
N ALA A 44 6.64 -15.58 3.51
CA ALA A 44 6.49 -14.31 4.21
C ALA A 44 7.75 -13.43 4.17
N VAL A 45 8.94 -14.03 4.14
CA VAL A 45 10.23 -13.31 4.09
C VAL A 45 10.64 -12.96 2.65
N THR A 46 10.27 -13.79 1.67
CA THR A 46 10.62 -13.58 0.25
C THR A 46 9.71 -12.57 -0.45
N ASN A 47 8.44 -12.48 -0.08
CA ASN A 47 7.50 -11.48 -0.58
C ASN A 47 6.97 -10.59 0.56
N PRO A 48 7.82 -9.79 1.20
CA PRO A 48 7.32 -8.80 2.13
C PRO A 48 6.53 -7.78 1.30
N ASN A 49 5.24 -7.65 1.58
CA ASN A 49 4.41 -6.58 1.02
C ASN A 49 4.80 -5.25 1.70
N LEU A 50 6.03 -4.82 1.42
CA LEU A 50 6.53 -3.51 1.80
C LEU A 50 6.01 -2.57 0.72
N GLU A 51 4.94 -1.85 1.05
CA GLU A 51 4.68 -0.56 0.41
C GLU A 51 5.86 0.35 0.77
N VAL A 52 6.97 0.19 0.03
CA VAL A 52 8.12 1.07 0.16
C VAL A 52 7.68 2.39 -0.46
N PRO A 53 7.48 3.46 0.34
CA PRO A 53 7.25 4.76 -0.25
C PRO A 53 8.45 5.06 -1.13
N SER A 54 8.18 5.20 -2.43
CA SER A 54 9.16 5.57 -3.43
C SER A 54 9.75 6.90 -3.01
N ASN A 55 10.95 6.86 -2.41
CA ASN A 55 11.77 7.96 -1.90
C ASN A 55 11.02 9.25 -1.46
N PRO A 56 11.02 9.65 -0.17
CA PRO A 56 10.35 10.89 0.29
C PRO A 56 10.89 12.20 -0.35
N VAL A 57 11.96 12.09 -1.14
CA VAL A 57 12.61 13.18 -1.88
C VAL A 57 12.41 13.05 -3.41
N GLN A 58 11.61 12.09 -3.89
CA GLN A 58 11.13 12.12 -5.27
C GLN A 58 10.47 13.48 -5.50
N ASN A 59 11.08 14.30 -6.36
CA ASN A 59 10.68 15.68 -6.67
C ASN A 59 11.19 16.79 -5.72
N LYS A 60 12.11 16.52 -4.78
CA LYS A 60 12.75 17.55 -3.92
C LYS A 60 14.27 17.65 -4.08
N VAL A 61 14.80 17.24 -5.23
CA VAL A 61 16.20 17.54 -5.57
C VAL A 61 16.25 19.02 -5.97
N PRO A 62 17.00 19.89 -5.27
CA PRO A 62 17.20 21.25 -5.74
C PRO A 62 17.83 21.20 -7.14
N GLU A 63 17.26 21.93 -8.10
CA GLU A 63 17.78 21.99 -9.47
C GLU A 63 19.23 22.51 -9.54
N LEU A 64 19.67 23.22 -8.49
CA LEU A 64 20.97 23.84 -8.41
C LEU A 64 21.81 23.23 -7.27
N ASN A 65 22.92 22.61 -7.63
CA ASN A 65 23.88 22.09 -6.68
C ASN A 65 24.46 23.27 -5.86
N PRO A 66 24.50 23.23 -4.52
CA PRO A 66 25.09 24.30 -3.72
C PRO A 66 26.53 24.66 -4.12
N ILE A 67 27.30 23.70 -4.64
CA ILE A 67 28.64 23.93 -5.20
C ILE A 67 28.59 24.91 -6.37
N ASP A 68 27.52 24.92 -7.16
CA ASP A 68 27.36 25.81 -8.30
C ASP A 68 27.14 27.27 -7.89
N ARG A 69 26.55 27.51 -6.71
CA ARG A 69 26.39 28.87 -6.15
C ARG A 69 27.62 29.35 -5.41
N ALA A 70 28.36 28.43 -4.79
CA ALA A 70 29.48 28.75 -3.93
C ALA A 70 30.83 28.79 -4.67
N ASN A 71 30.90 28.33 -5.92
CA ASN A 71 32.14 28.33 -6.70
C ASN A 71 32.27 29.63 -7.50
N PRO A 72 33.05 30.64 -7.04
CA PRO A 72 33.26 31.89 -7.77
C PRO A 72 34.08 31.70 -9.05
N PHE A 73 34.66 30.52 -9.26
CA PHE A 73 35.47 30.20 -10.45
C PHE A 73 34.71 29.34 -11.47
N LYS A 74 33.42 29.06 -11.25
CA LYS A 74 32.64 28.21 -12.16
C LYS A 74 32.64 28.71 -13.60
N ASP A 75 32.55 30.03 -13.79
CA ASP A 75 32.54 30.66 -15.11
C ASP A 75 33.94 31.11 -15.57
N ALA A 76 34.89 31.21 -14.64
CA ALA A 76 36.26 31.67 -14.91
C ALA A 76 37.21 30.52 -15.29
N TYR A 77 37.01 29.32 -14.75
CA TYR A 77 37.82 28.15 -15.02
C TYR A 77 37.17 27.30 -16.12
N LYS A 78 37.71 27.40 -17.34
CA LYS A 78 37.43 26.46 -18.43
C LYS A 78 38.40 25.29 -18.27
N ASN A 79 37.87 24.09 -18.00
CA ASN A 79 38.69 22.88 -17.96
C ASN A 79 39.37 22.68 -19.33
N PRO A 80 40.72 22.68 -19.42
CA PRO A 80 41.44 22.53 -20.68
C PRO A 80 41.32 21.13 -21.30
N PHE A 81 40.68 20.19 -20.59
CA PHE A 81 40.38 18.84 -21.06
C PHE A 81 38.87 18.56 -21.19
N ALA A 82 38.02 19.57 -21.05
CA ALA A 82 36.62 19.42 -21.41
C ALA A 82 36.50 19.55 -22.93
N GLU A 83 36.10 18.44 -23.59
CA GLU A 83 35.84 18.38 -25.03
C GLU A 83 34.72 19.34 -25.48
#